data_AF-A0AAV5X3C4-F1
#
_entry.id   AF-A0AAV5X3C4-F1
#
_cell.length_a   1.000
_cell.length_b   1.000
_cell.length_c   1.000
_cell.angle_alpha   90.00
_cell.angle_beta   90.00
_cell.angle_gamma   90.00
#
_symmetry.space_group_name_H-M   'P 1'
#
loop_
_entity.id
_entity.type
_entity.pdbx_description
1 polymer ?
#
loop_
_entity_poly.entity_id
_entity_poly.type
_entity_poly.pdbx_seq_one_letter_code
_entity_poly.pdbx_strand_id
1 'polypeptide(L)'
;MNSSLVPSISRRIRMTRMLADLTLVDCYDTTKMEREKRDSIMLESAKANLRSLSFYGLKERMDDSQWMFERLFGLRFTKRLAEWNKSKSNDTIVTPQIMERIRETNALDMELYAYAVELFDERMGRMKREGLPVTVPESTLPSASHFVDDSPSGGDKSGNKVVRAPSNDEDEEEEDDRYEDSERYT
;
A
#
# COMPACT_ATOMS: atom_id res chain seq x y z
N MET A 1 -26.51 24.55 12.22
CA MET A 1 -25.89 25.21 11.05
C MET A 1 -25.02 24.18 10.37
N ASN A 2 -25.30 23.90 9.09
CA ASN A 2 -24.71 22.80 8.34
C ASN A 2 -23.20 23.02 8.16
N SER A 3 -22.37 22.27 8.89
CA SER A 3 -20.97 22.11 8.54
C SER A 3 -20.92 21.31 7.25
N SER A 4 -20.82 22.03 6.14
CA SER A 4 -20.41 21.49 4.86
C SER A 4 -19.10 20.73 5.05
N LEU A 5 -19.18 19.39 5.04
CA LEU A 5 -18.06 18.57 4.59
C LEU A 5 -17.74 19.06 3.18
N VAL A 6 -16.80 20.00 3.06
CA VAL A 6 -16.01 20.10 1.84
C VAL A 6 -15.29 18.77 1.78
N PRO A 7 -15.68 17.81 0.91
CA PRO A 7 -14.96 16.56 0.85
C PRO A 7 -13.58 16.96 0.34
N SER A 8 -12.56 16.88 1.18
CA SER A 8 -11.20 17.12 0.75
C SER A 8 -10.96 16.25 -0.48
N ILE A 9 -10.87 16.91 -1.64
CA ILE A 9 -10.61 16.31 -2.97
C ILE A 9 -9.34 15.43 -2.89
N SER A 10 -8.53 15.62 -1.84
CA SER A 10 -7.32 14.89 -1.53
C SER A 10 -7.48 13.44 -1.06
N ARG A 11 -8.68 12.89 -0.81
CA ARG A 11 -8.82 11.45 -0.41
C ARG A 11 -9.57 10.57 -1.41
N ARG A 12 -10.25 11.17 -2.39
CA ARG A 12 -11.02 10.45 -3.41
C ARG A 12 -10.11 10.00 -4.55
N ILE A 13 -10.27 8.78 -5.04
CA ILE A 13 -9.58 8.27 -6.24
C ILE A 13 -8.05 8.45 -6.10
N ARG A 14 -7.52 8.03 -4.95
CA ARG A 14 -6.14 8.27 -4.57
C ARG A 14 -5.20 7.44 -5.42
N MET A 15 -5.48 6.15 -5.58
CA MET A 15 -4.59 5.26 -6.31
C MET A 15 -4.46 5.70 -7.77
N THR A 16 -5.59 5.96 -8.42
CA THR A 16 -5.62 6.41 -9.81
C THR A 16 -4.92 7.75 -9.99
N ARG A 17 -5.17 8.74 -9.13
CA ARG A 17 -4.51 10.05 -9.24
C ARG A 17 -3.01 10.00 -8.98
N MET A 18 -2.54 9.10 -8.12
CA MET A 18 -1.12 8.96 -7.80
C MET A 18 -0.35 8.19 -8.89
N LEU A 19 -1.05 7.35 -9.64
CA LEU A 19 -0.45 6.56 -10.73
C LEU A 19 -0.62 7.19 -12.10
N ALA A 20 -1.61 8.07 -12.31
CA ALA A 20 -1.84 8.73 -13.59
C ALA A 20 -0.86 9.89 -13.85
N ASP A 21 -0.56 10.12 -15.13
CA ASP A 21 0.03 11.38 -15.58
C ASP A 21 -1.05 12.47 -15.60
N LEU A 22 -0.99 13.37 -14.62
CA LEU A 22 -1.97 14.44 -14.47
C LEU A 22 -1.83 15.55 -15.51
N THR A 23 -0.71 15.62 -16.25
CA THR A 23 -0.52 16.62 -17.31
C THR A 23 -1.49 16.39 -18.48
N LEU A 24 -1.98 15.15 -18.64
CA LEU A 24 -2.99 14.76 -19.63
C LEU A 24 -4.38 15.35 -19.34
N VAL A 25 -4.60 15.86 -18.13
CA VAL A 25 -5.92 16.34 -17.66
C VAL A 25 -5.84 17.71 -16.99
N ASP A 26 -4.93 18.56 -17.46
CA ASP A 26 -4.71 19.92 -16.93
C ASP A 26 -4.42 19.94 -15.41
N CYS A 27 -3.77 18.88 -14.91
CA CYS A 27 -3.41 18.69 -13.52
C CYS A 27 -4.63 18.73 -12.56
N TYR A 28 -4.82 19.87 -11.90
CA TYR A 28 -5.87 20.09 -10.90
C TYR A 28 -7.01 20.95 -11.44
N ASP A 29 -6.88 21.53 -12.63
CA ASP A 29 -7.94 22.32 -13.24
C ASP A 29 -9.04 21.42 -13.77
N THR A 30 -10.15 21.36 -13.04
CA THR A 30 -11.31 20.52 -13.38
C THR A 30 -12.29 21.23 -14.32
N THR A 31 -12.04 22.48 -14.71
CA THR A 31 -12.99 23.29 -15.50
C THR A 31 -12.78 23.12 -17.00
N LYS A 32 -11.57 22.73 -17.41
CA LYS A 32 -11.16 22.62 -18.81
C LYS A 32 -11.62 21.35 -19.52
N MET A 33 -12.10 20.36 -18.77
CA MET A 33 -12.48 19.06 -19.30
C MET A 33 -13.70 18.53 -18.57
N GLU A 34 -14.61 17.90 -19.33
CA GLU A 34 -15.71 17.14 -18.77
C GLU A 34 -15.19 16.06 -17.81
N ARG A 35 -15.88 15.90 -16.68
CA ARG A 35 -15.46 15.00 -15.61
C ARG A 35 -15.31 13.56 -16.09
N GLU A 36 -16.27 13.03 -16.85
CA GLU A 36 -16.22 11.64 -17.32
C GLU A 36 -15.02 11.39 -18.24
N LYS A 37 -14.79 12.32 -19.17
CA LYS A 37 -13.62 12.27 -20.07
C LYS A 37 -12.31 12.35 -19.29
N ARG A 38 -12.24 13.24 -18.30
CA ARG A 38 -11.08 13.39 -17.42
C ARG A 38 -10.82 12.12 -16.62
N ASP A 39 -11.86 11.55 -16.03
CA ASP A 39 -11.79 10.32 -15.22
C ASP A 39 -11.31 9.13 -16.08
N SER A 40 -11.80 9.00 -17.32
CA SER A 40 -11.35 7.99 -18.28
C SER A 40 -9.87 8.14 -18.65
N ILE A 41 -9.41 9.36 -18.98
CA ILE A 41 -7.99 9.61 -19.33
C ILE A 41 -7.07 9.31 -18.14
N MET A 42 -7.46 9.72 -16.92
CA MET A 42 -6.68 9.42 -15.72
C MET A 42 -6.58 7.91 -15.50
N LEU A 43 -7.67 7.18 -15.64
CA LEU A 43 -7.68 5.74 -15.42
C LEU A 43 -6.79 4.99 -16.41
N GLU A 44 -6.91 5.29 -17.71
CA GLU A 44 -6.08 4.64 -18.72
C GLU A 44 -4.59 4.97 -18.56
N SER A 45 -4.27 6.22 -18.19
CA SER A 45 -2.90 6.60 -17.83
C SER A 45 -2.39 5.82 -16.61
N ALA A 46 -3.20 5.67 -15.56
CA ALA A 46 -2.83 4.91 -14.37
C ALA A 46 -2.61 3.42 -14.69
N LYS A 47 -3.47 2.80 -15.50
CA LYS A 47 -3.31 1.40 -15.96
C LYS A 47 -2.02 1.22 -16.75
N ALA A 48 -1.73 2.13 -17.68
CA ALA A 48 -0.49 2.11 -18.47
C ALA A 48 0.75 2.22 -17.58
N ASN A 49 0.74 3.14 -16.62
CA ASN A 49 1.85 3.33 -15.69
C ASN A 49 2.03 2.11 -14.78
N LEU A 50 0.94 1.57 -14.21
CA LEU A 50 0.98 0.34 -13.41
C LEU A 50 1.56 -0.84 -14.21
N ARG A 51 1.19 -0.97 -15.49
CA ARG A 51 1.75 -1.99 -16.38
C ARG A 51 3.23 -1.79 -16.68
N SER A 52 3.71 -0.55 -16.70
CA SER A 52 5.12 -0.24 -16.94
C SER A 52 6.01 -0.48 -15.72
N LEU A 53 5.45 -0.49 -14.50
CA LEU A 53 6.22 -0.73 -13.28
C LEU A 53 6.87 -2.12 -13.31
N SER A 54 8.15 -2.16 -12.94
CA SER A 54 8.91 -3.41 -12.81
C SER A 54 8.28 -4.35 -11.78
N PHE A 55 7.71 -3.80 -10.72
CA PHE A 55 6.99 -4.55 -9.69
C PHE A 55 5.96 -3.67 -8.96
N TYR A 56 4.88 -4.30 -8.51
CA TYR A 56 3.96 -3.80 -7.48
C TYR A 56 3.39 -4.99 -6.70
N GLY A 57 3.00 -4.76 -5.44
CA GLY A 57 2.43 -5.78 -4.57
C GLY A 57 0.95 -5.52 -4.26
N LEU A 58 0.25 -6.58 -3.86
CA LEU A 58 -1.12 -6.53 -3.36
C LEU A 58 -1.11 -6.76 -1.85
N LYS A 59 -1.78 -5.89 -1.10
CA LYS A 59 -1.81 -5.96 0.37
C LYS A 59 -2.45 -7.27 0.84
N GLU A 60 -3.50 -7.71 0.15
CA GLU A 60 -4.26 -8.93 0.46
C GLU A 60 -3.48 -10.21 0.14
N ARG A 61 -2.40 -10.10 -0.65
CA ARG A 61 -1.57 -11.21 -1.12
C ARG A 61 -0.09 -10.91 -0.88
N MET A 62 0.22 -10.56 0.37
CA MET A 62 1.56 -10.10 0.73
C MET A 62 2.63 -11.18 0.55
N ASP A 63 2.33 -12.45 0.87
CA ASP A 63 3.25 -13.58 0.65
C ASP A 63 3.58 -13.79 -0.83
N ASP A 64 2.57 -13.71 -1.70
CA ASP A 64 2.75 -13.77 -3.15
C ASP A 64 3.57 -12.59 -3.67
N SER A 65 3.31 -11.40 -3.14
CA SER A 65 4.02 -10.17 -3.49
C SER A 65 5.50 -10.28 -3.09
N GLN A 66 5.78 -10.78 -1.89
CA GLN A 66 7.14 -11.06 -1.42
C GLN A 66 7.85 -12.04 -2.35
N TRP A 67 7.24 -13.19 -2.64
CA TRP A 67 7.80 -14.21 -3.50
C TRP A 67 8.14 -13.68 -4.90
N MET A 68 7.26 -12.84 -5.46
CA MET A 68 7.47 -12.21 -6.76
C MET A 68 8.65 -11.24 -6.69
N PHE A 69 8.68 -10.34 -5.70
CA PHE A 69 9.75 -9.36 -5.52
C PHE A 69 11.13 -10.03 -5.40
N GLU A 70 11.25 -11.03 -4.54
CA GLU A 70 12.50 -11.77 -4.29
C GLU A 70 13.06 -12.38 -5.59
N ARG A 71 12.18 -12.91 -6.44
CA ARG A 71 12.57 -13.51 -7.73
C ARG A 71 12.89 -12.49 -8.80
N LEU A 72 12.16 -11.37 -8.85
CA LEU A 72 12.41 -10.31 -9.82
C LEU A 72 13.76 -9.65 -9.57
N PHE A 73 14.11 -9.42 -8.30
CA PHE A 73 15.30 -8.65 -7.93
C PHE A 73 16.45 -9.49 -7.40
N GLY A 74 16.27 -10.80 -7.24
CA GLY A 74 17.30 -11.71 -6.72
C GLY A 74 17.65 -11.46 -5.25
N LEU A 75 16.70 -10.92 -4.48
CA LEU A 75 16.86 -10.58 -3.06
C LEU A 75 16.04 -11.52 -2.19
N ARG A 76 16.27 -11.51 -0.88
CA ARG A 76 15.42 -12.20 0.10
C ARG A 76 15.14 -11.30 1.29
N PHE A 77 13.90 -11.29 1.74
CA PHE A 77 13.55 -10.59 2.97
C PHE A 77 14.00 -11.41 4.19
N THR A 78 14.34 -10.73 5.27
CA THR A 78 14.73 -11.36 6.54
C THR A 78 13.54 -11.86 7.35
N LYS A 79 12.36 -11.26 7.15
CA LYS A 79 11.09 -11.60 7.79
C LYS A 79 9.98 -11.68 6.75
N ARG A 80 8.87 -12.35 7.08
CA ARG A 80 7.70 -12.39 6.19
C ARG A 80 6.96 -11.06 6.23
N LEU A 81 6.64 -10.52 5.07
CA LEU A 81 5.84 -9.29 4.99
C LEU A 81 4.41 -9.50 5.52
N ALA A 82 3.86 -10.71 5.40
CA ALA A 82 2.54 -11.05 5.92
C ALA A 82 2.46 -11.08 7.46
N GLU A 83 3.58 -10.97 8.19
CA GLU A 83 3.54 -10.84 9.65
C GLU A 83 3.08 -9.43 10.09
N TRP A 84 3.09 -8.45 9.18
CA TRP A 84 2.73 -7.06 9.45
C TRP A 84 1.22 -6.82 9.28
N ASN A 85 0.40 -7.54 10.05
CA ASN A 85 -1.07 -7.55 9.92
C ASN A 85 -1.83 -6.47 10.70
N LYS A 86 -1.15 -5.49 11.31
CA LYS A 86 -1.83 -4.41 12.04
C LYS A 86 -2.53 -3.46 11.06
N SER A 87 -3.81 -3.69 10.81
CA SER A 87 -4.66 -2.81 10.00
C SER A 87 -5.71 -2.16 10.89
N LYS A 88 -5.56 -0.85 11.17
CA LYS A 88 -6.57 -0.05 11.91
C LYS A 88 -7.95 0.00 11.22
N SER A 89 -8.06 -0.49 9.99
CA SER A 89 -9.30 -0.54 9.22
C SER A 89 -10.27 -1.64 9.65
N ASN A 90 -9.80 -2.71 10.32
CA ASN A 90 -10.66 -3.83 10.71
C ASN A 90 -11.63 -3.47 11.86
N ASP A 91 -11.31 -2.46 12.65
CA ASP A 91 -12.11 -2.05 13.81
C ASP A 91 -13.21 -1.03 13.44
N THR A 92 -13.32 -0.65 12.17
CA THR A 92 -14.31 0.34 11.73
C THR A 92 -15.61 -0.35 11.32
N ILE A 93 -16.69 -0.07 12.06
CA ILE A 93 -18.04 -0.52 11.68
C ILE A 93 -18.51 0.29 10.48
N VAL A 94 -18.61 -0.34 9.32
CA VAL A 94 -19.11 0.30 8.09
C VAL A 94 -20.51 -0.19 7.77
N THR A 95 -21.49 0.73 7.80
CA THR A 95 -22.87 0.40 7.40
C THR A 95 -22.97 0.21 5.88
N PRO A 96 -23.97 -0.54 5.37
CA PRO A 96 -24.15 -0.74 3.93
C PRO A 96 -24.26 0.57 3.12
N GLN A 97 -24.89 1.59 3.70
CA GLN A 97 -25.04 2.91 3.07
C GLN A 97 -23.72 3.66 2.97
N ILE A 98 -22.85 3.52 3.98
CA ILE A 98 -21.50 4.11 3.96
C ILE A 98 -20.63 3.35 2.95
N MET A 99 -20.73 2.02 2.91
CA MET A 99 -20.03 1.20 1.92
C MET A 99 -20.39 1.62 0.49
N GLU A 100 -21.67 1.87 0.21
CA GLU A 100 -22.08 2.29 -1.13
C GLU A 100 -21.50 3.65 -1.51
N ARG A 101 -21.54 4.62 -0.60
CA ARG A 101 -20.89 5.92 -0.82
C ARG A 101 -19.39 5.80 -1.03
N ILE A 102 -18.70 4.90 -0.33
CA ILE A 102 -17.28 4.63 -0.51
C ILE A 102 -17.02 4.08 -1.91
N ARG A 103 -17.83 3.12 -2.38
CA ARG A 103 -17.72 2.55 -3.73
C ARG A 103 -17.93 3.60 -4.81
N GLU A 104 -19.02 4.36 -4.73
CA GLU A 104 -19.31 5.46 -5.68
C GLU A 104 -18.19 6.49 -5.71
N THR A 105 -17.66 6.82 -4.53
CA THR A 105 -16.58 7.79 -4.39
C THR A 105 -15.27 7.29 -4.99
N ASN A 106 -14.99 5.99 -4.92
CA ASN A 106 -13.74 5.37 -5.36
C ASN A 106 -13.89 4.50 -6.62
N ALA A 107 -14.90 4.76 -7.45
CA ALA A 107 -15.19 3.93 -8.62
C ALA A 107 -13.97 3.70 -9.54
N LEU A 108 -13.17 4.74 -9.80
CA LEU A 108 -11.95 4.59 -10.61
C LEU A 108 -10.87 3.75 -9.91
N ASP A 109 -10.70 3.90 -8.59
CA ASP A 109 -9.74 3.08 -7.84
C ASP A 109 -10.19 1.61 -7.78
N MET A 110 -11.50 1.35 -7.72
CA MET A 110 -12.06 0.00 -7.82
C MET A 110 -11.75 -0.65 -9.17
N GLU A 111 -11.92 0.10 -10.27
CA GLU A 111 -11.60 -0.40 -11.61
C GLU A 111 -10.09 -0.62 -11.79
N LEU A 112 -9.27 0.32 -11.32
CA LEU A 112 -7.81 0.20 -11.35
C LEU A 112 -7.33 -0.99 -10.52
N TYR A 113 -7.93 -1.23 -9.34
CA TYR A 113 -7.59 -2.37 -8.50
C TYR A 113 -7.97 -3.70 -9.16
N ALA A 114 -9.15 -3.80 -9.78
CA ALA A 114 -9.53 -4.99 -10.54
C ALA A 114 -8.52 -5.31 -11.65
N TYR A 115 -8.12 -4.28 -12.43
CA TYR A 115 -7.06 -4.41 -13.42
C TYR A 115 -5.72 -4.84 -12.81
N ALA A 116 -5.35 -4.26 -11.67
CA ALA A 116 -4.12 -4.59 -10.96
C ALA A 116 -4.06 -6.06 -10.53
N VAL A 117 -5.18 -6.62 -10.08
CA VAL A 117 -5.29 -8.03 -9.69
C VAL A 117 -5.10 -8.94 -10.90
N GLU A 118 -5.79 -8.68 -12.01
CA GLU A 118 -5.65 -9.46 -13.24
C GLU A 118 -4.21 -9.44 -13.78
N LEU A 119 -3.61 -8.26 -13.85
CA LEU A 119 -2.21 -8.10 -14.29
C LEU A 119 -1.23 -8.78 -13.33
N PHE A 120 -1.52 -8.80 -12.03
CA PHE A 120 -0.68 -9.48 -11.04
C PHE A 120 -0.71 -11.00 -11.25
N ASP A 121 -1.90 -11.56 -11.48
CA ASP A 121 -2.07 -12.98 -11.78
C ASP A 121 -1.40 -13.39 -13.10
N GLU A 122 -1.48 -12.54 -14.13
CA GLU A 122 -0.77 -12.75 -15.39
C GLU A 122 0.74 -12.83 -15.18
N ARG A 123 1.33 -11.84 -14.48
CA ARG A 123 2.76 -11.78 -14.15
C ARG A 123 3.20 -12.99 -13.33
N MET A 124 2.42 -13.33 -12.30
CA MET A 124 2.65 -14.48 -11.43
C MET A 124 2.65 -15.79 -12.22
N GLY A 125 1.64 -15.99 -13.07
CA GLY A 125 1.53 -17.16 -13.93
C GLY A 125 2.71 -17.28 -14.90
N ARG A 126 3.13 -16.15 -15.49
CA ARG A 126 4.30 -16.10 -16.37
C ARG A 126 5.59 -16.52 -15.65
N MET A 127 5.86 -15.95 -14.48
CA MET A 127 7.06 -16.30 -13.68
C MET A 127 7.08 -17.76 -13.25
N LYS A 128 5.92 -18.33 -12.91
CA LYS A 128 5.80 -19.75 -12.55
C LYS A 128 6.08 -20.68 -13.75
N ARG A 129 5.69 -20.30 -14.97
CA ARG A 129 5.94 -21.09 -16.19
C ARG A 129 7.37 -20.98 -16.71
N GLU A 130 7.91 -19.75 -16.74
CA GLU A 130 9.19 -19.47 -17.40
C GLU A 130 10.40 -19.79 -16.51
N GLY A 131 10.23 -19.98 -15.20
CA GLY A 131 11.30 -20.37 -14.28
C GLY A 131 12.45 -19.37 -14.15
N LEU A 132 12.37 -18.22 -14.82
CA LEU A 132 13.41 -17.19 -14.89
C LEU A 132 13.13 -16.00 -13.95
N PRO A 133 14.16 -15.34 -13.42
CA PRO A 133 14.02 -13.98 -12.93
C PRO A 133 13.71 -13.10 -14.16
N VAL A 134 12.62 -12.35 -14.12
CA VAL A 134 12.44 -11.26 -15.10
C VAL A 134 13.61 -10.33 -14.85
N THR A 135 14.57 -10.27 -15.77
CA THR A 135 15.71 -9.37 -15.67
C THR A 135 15.17 -7.95 -15.66
N VAL A 136 15.01 -7.38 -14.47
CA VAL A 136 14.74 -5.96 -14.33
C VAL A 136 16.04 -5.26 -14.75
N PRO A 137 16.02 -4.32 -15.70
CA PRO A 137 17.21 -3.56 -16.06
C PRO A 137 17.83 -2.97 -14.79
N GLU A 138 19.13 -3.15 -14.60
CA GLU A 138 19.86 -2.68 -13.41
C GLU A 138 19.69 -1.18 -13.16
N SER A 139 19.40 -0.41 -14.22
CA SER A 139 19.03 1.01 -14.16
C SER A 139 17.79 1.33 -13.32
N THR A 140 16.93 0.34 -13.04
CA THR A 140 15.67 0.52 -12.31
C THR A 140 15.77 0.15 -10.83
N LEU A 141 16.90 -0.45 -10.42
CA LEU A 141 17.14 -0.81 -9.03
C LEU A 141 17.83 0.35 -8.29
N PRO A 142 17.25 0.88 -7.20
CA PRO A 142 18.00 1.75 -6.31
C PRO A 142 19.17 0.98 -5.70
N SER A 143 20.36 1.59 -5.68
CA SER A 143 21.56 0.99 -5.06
C SER A 143 21.24 0.57 -3.63
N ALA A 144 21.55 -0.68 -3.27
CA ALA A 144 21.30 -1.24 -1.94
C ALA A 144 21.94 -0.43 -0.80
N SER A 145 22.95 0.40 -1.12
CA SER A 145 23.56 1.34 -0.18
C SER A 145 22.65 2.47 0.30
N HIS A 146 21.42 2.59 -0.20
CA HIS A 146 20.45 3.63 0.18
C HIS A 146 19.40 3.17 1.21
N PHE A 147 19.28 1.86 1.47
CA PHE A 147 18.35 1.35 2.47
C PHE A 147 18.99 1.36 3.85
N VAL A 148 18.62 2.35 4.66
CA VAL A 148 18.92 2.38 6.10
C VAL A 148 17.86 1.53 6.80
N ASP A 149 18.29 0.50 7.52
CA ASP A 149 17.41 -0.32 8.36
C ASP A 149 16.96 0.51 9.57
N ASP A 150 15.77 1.09 9.49
CA ASP A 150 15.14 1.87 10.58
C ASP A 150 14.42 0.98 11.60
N SER A 151 14.79 -0.31 11.66
CA SER A 151 14.32 -1.22 12.71
C SER A 151 14.81 -0.70 14.08
N PRO A 152 13.96 -0.69 15.13
CA PRO A 152 14.37 -0.26 16.45
C PRO A 152 15.52 -1.13 16.96
N SER A 153 16.72 -0.56 17.06
CA SER A 153 17.90 -1.30 17.53
C SER A 153 17.84 -1.45 19.06
N GLY A 154 17.48 -2.63 19.54
CA GLY A 154 17.76 -3.05 20.92
C GLY A 154 19.23 -3.43 21.05
N GLY A 155 19.95 -2.75 21.95
CA GLY A 155 21.39 -2.90 22.16
C GLY A 155 21.83 -4.28 22.65
N ASP A 156 23.02 -4.65 22.19
CA ASP A 156 23.83 -5.86 22.45
C ASP A 156 24.18 -6.11 23.93
N LYS A 157 24.21 -7.38 24.37
CA LYS A 157 25.35 -8.01 25.08
C LYS A 157 25.40 -9.55 24.93
N SER A 158 26.60 -10.02 24.62
CA SER A 158 27.13 -11.40 24.53
C SER A 158 26.76 -12.37 25.67
N GLY A 159 26.71 -13.68 25.37
CA GLY A 159 27.02 -14.74 26.34
C GLY A 159 26.24 -16.06 26.16
N ASN A 160 26.95 -17.14 25.84
CA ASN A 160 26.45 -18.49 25.60
C ASN A 160 25.94 -19.18 26.90
N LYS A 161 24.68 -19.65 26.98
CA LYS A 161 24.28 -20.83 27.79
C LYS A 161 22.86 -21.35 27.47
N VAL A 162 22.77 -22.64 27.13
CA VAL A 162 21.54 -23.44 27.06
C VAL A 162 21.03 -23.73 28.48
N VAL A 163 19.79 -23.35 28.82
CA VAL A 163 18.93 -24.01 29.84
C VAL A 163 17.44 -23.79 29.50
N ARG A 164 16.66 -24.84 29.71
CA ARG A 164 15.21 -25.03 29.48
C ARG A 164 14.33 -24.22 30.45
N ALA A 165 13.11 -23.90 29.99
CA ALA A 165 12.05 -23.08 30.63
C ALA A 165 11.68 -23.45 32.08
N PRO A 166 11.06 -22.51 32.83
CA PRO A 166 9.62 -22.64 33.04
C PRO A 166 8.81 -21.34 32.86
N SER A 167 7.51 -21.55 32.66
CA SER A 167 6.38 -20.63 32.66
C SER A 167 6.39 -19.60 33.79
N ASN A 168 6.05 -18.35 33.46
CA ASN A 168 5.32 -17.42 34.31
C ASN A 168 4.43 -16.57 33.40
N ASP A 169 3.12 -16.75 33.56
CA ASP A 169 2.11 -15.77 33.15
C ASP A 169 2.23 -14.60 34.13
N GLU A 170 2.70 -13.46 33.66
CA GLU A 170 2.58 -12.19 34.38
C GLU A 170 2.00 -11.17 33.41
N ASP A 171 0.84 -10.66 33.81
CA ASP A 171 0.03 -9.66 33.14
C ASP A 171 0.84 -8.38 32.88
N GLU A 172 0.89 -7.90 31.63
CA GLU A 172 1.34 -6.55 31.32
C GLU A 172 0.14 -5.69 30.91
N GLU A 173 -0.04 -4.65 31.72
CA GLU A 173 -1.15 -3.72 31.80
C GLU A 173 -1.34 -2.88 30.52
N GLU A 174 -2.60 -2.57 30.22
CA GLU A 174 -3.00 -1.67 29.13
C GLU A 174 -2.55 -0.22 29.42
N GLU A 175 -1.66 0.34 28.58
CA GLU A 175 -1.42 1.79 28.53
C GLU A 175 -2.42 2.45 27.56
N ASP A 176 -3.43 3.08 28.16
CA ASP A 176 -4.47 3.90 27.54
C ASP A 176 -3.91 5.28 27.18
N ASP A 177 -3.40 5.45 25.95
CA ASP A 177 -2.93 6.75 25.44
C ASP A 177 -4.11 7.70 25.18
N ARG A 178 -4.53 8.35 26.26
CA ARG A 178 -5.35 9.56 26.27
C ARG A 178 -4.58 10.70 25.59
N TYR A 179 -4.92 10.99 24.33
CA TYR A 179 -4.49 12.23 23.68
C TYR A 179 -5.25 13.41 24.31
N GLU A 180 -4.59 14.13 25.22
CA GLU A 180 -5.10 15.39 25.77
C GLU A 180 -5.13 16.48 24.70
N ASP A 181 -6.35 16.95 24.43
CA ASP A 181 -6.67 18.16 23.67
C ASP A 181 -6.18 19.39 24.42
N SER A 182 -5.09 20.00 23.96
CA SER A 182 -4.68 21.33 24.43
C SER A 182 -4.05 22.14 23.31
N GLU A 183 -4.87 22.72 22.43
CA GLU A 183 -4.65 24.09 21.92
C GLU A 183 -6.00 24.70 21.51
N ARG A 184 -6.75 25.16 22.52
CA ARG A 184 -7.88 26.09 22.31
C ARG A 184 -7.39 27.51 22.60
N TYR A 185 -7.20 28.25 21.51
CA TYR A 185 -7.42 29.70 21.32
C TYR A 185 -7.53 30.58 22.59
N THR A 186 -6.61 31.53 22.71
CA THR A 186 -6.95 32.91 23.11
C THR A 186 -7.09 33.77 21.87
#